data_AF-A0A1T1GDR5-F1
#
_entry.id   AF-A0A1T1GDR5-F1
#
_cell.length_a   1.000
_cell.length_b   1.000
_cell.length_c   1.000
_cell.angle_alpha   90.00
_cell.angle_beta   90.00
_cell.angle_gamma   90.00
#
_symmetry.space_group_name_H-M   'P 1'
#
loop_
_entity.id
_entity.type
_entity.pdbx_description
1 polymer ?
#
loop_
_entity_poly.entity_id
_entity_poly.type
_entity_poly.pdbx_seq_one_letter_code
_entity_poly.pdbx_strand_id
1 'polypeptide(L)'
;PVIGCLLLAAVIRLSKQAWRPQGLGHVIERFTFYQGYLPWQNTLHQFFSALVALASGLSAGREGPAVHLGAGVSSYLGQLFKLPNNSIRLLVGCGTAAAIGASFNTPIAGVIFAMEVIMAEYTLVGFT
;
A
#
# COMPACT_ATOMS: atom_id res chain seq x y z
N PRO A 1 -5.91 -0.02 24.43
CA PRO A 1 -7.02 0.07 23.46
C PRO A 1 -7.73 1.45 23.39
N VAL A 2 -8.39 1.94 24.45
CA VAL A 2 -9.24 3.16 24.39
C VAL A 2 -8.45 4.42 23.99
N ILE A 3 -7.28 4.62 24.60
CA ILE A 3 -6.38 5.75 24.27
C ILE A 3 -5.94 5.69 22.80
N GLY A 4 -5.64 4.48 22.29
CA GLY A 4 -5.31 4.26 20.87
C GLY A 4 -6.44 4.63 19.93
N CYS A 5 -7.68 4.25 20.26
CA CYS A 5 -8.86 4.66 19.50
C CYS A 5 -9.04 6.18 19.48
N LEU A 6 -8.85 6.85 20.62
CA LEU A 6 -8.94 8.32 20.72
C LEU A 6 -7.85 9.01 19.89
N LEU A 7 -6.63 8.50 19.93
CA LEU A 7 -5.52 9.02 19.11
C LEU A 7 -5.80 8.84 17.62
N LEU A 8 -6.24 7.66 17.18
CA LEU A 8 -6.60 7.43 15.77
C LEU A 8 -7.76 8.31 15.33
N ALA A 9 -8.79 8.47 16.18
CA ALA A 9 -9.90 9.35 15.90
C ALA A 9 -9.44 10.81 15.75
N ALA A 10 -8.53 11.28 16.62
CA ALA A 10 -7.93 12.60 16.51
C ALA A 10 -7.12 12.75 15.22
N VAL A 11 -6.25 11.77 14.89
CA VAL A 11 -5.46 11.75 13.65
C VAL A 11 -6.37 11.84 12.43
N ILE A 12 -7.41 11.00 12.34
CA ILE A 12 -8.35 10.99 11.21
C ILE A 12 -9.12 12.31 11.10
N ARG A 13 -9.53 12.91 12.23
CA ARG A 13 -10.24 14.19 12.25
C ARG A 13 -9.38 15.35 11.79
N LEU A 14 -8.11 15.38 12.19
CA LEU A 14 -7.15 16.41 11.80
C LEU A 14 -6.58 16.19 10.38
N SER A 15 -6.74 14.99 9.83
CA SER A 15 -6.23 14.65 8.51
C SER A 15 -7.06 15.23 7.37
N LYS A 16 -6.36 15.71 6.35
CA LYS A 16 -6.97 16.29 5.13
C LYS A 16 -7.80 15.23 4.41
N GLN A 17 -8.91 15.63 3.79
CA GLN A 17 -9.77 14.73 3.01
C GLN A 17 -8.99 13.92 1.95
N ALA A 18 -7.96 14.55 1.36
CA ALA A 18 -7.08 13.92 0.37
C ALA A 18 -6.24 12.74 0.92
N TRP A 19 -6.07 12.62 2.23
CA TRP A 19 -5.26 11.57 2.88
C TRP A 19 -6.10 10.48 3.56
N ARG A 20 -7.43 10.56 3.40
CA ARG A 20 -8.37 9.61 3.99
C ARG A 20 -8.47 8.29 3.22
N PRO A 21 -8.35 8.25 1.87
CA PRO A 21 -8.37 6.99 1.13
C PRO A 21 -7.20 6.07 1.56
N GLN A 22 -7.55 4.92 2.09
CA GLN A 22 -6.65 4.05 2.83
C GLN A 22 -6.85 2.59 2.45
N GLY A 23 -5.79 1.79 2.55
CA GLY A 23 -5.83 0.34 2.42
C GLY A 23 -5.78 -0.15 0.98
N LEU A 24 -6.12 -1.44 0.81
CA LEU A 24 -5.96 -2.17 -0.45
C LEU A 24 -6.78 -1.59 -1.60
N GLY A 25 -8.04 -1.21 -1.34
CA GLY A 25 -8.91 -0.61 -2.35
C GLY A 25 -8.32 0.67 -2.95
N HIS A 26 -7.65 1.50 -2.15
CA HIS A 26 -7.00 2.70 -2.67
C HIS A 26 -5.79 2.37 -3.54
N VAL A 27 -5.03 1.32 -3.21
CA VAL A 27 -3.91 0.88 -4.05
C VAL A 27 -4.42 0.40 -5.41
N ILE A 28 -5.49 -0.40 -5.43
CA ILE A 28 -6.13 -0.87 -6.66
C ILE A 28 -6.67 0.30 -7.48
N GLU A 29 -7.37 1.24 -6.85
CA GLU A 29 -7.87 2.46 -7.51
C GLU A 29 -6.73 3.25 -8.18
N ARG A 30 -5.62 3.47 -7.46
CA ARG A 30 -4.44 4.18 -7.98
C ARG A 30 -3.71 3.41 -9.05
N PHE A 31 -3.63 2.09 -8.91
CA PHE A 31 -3.01 1.21 -9.90
C PHE A 31 -3.76 1.26 -11.24
N THR A 32 -5.09 1.17 -11.19
CA THR A 32 -5.96 1.11 -12.38
C THR A 32 -6.16 2.48 -13.03
N PHE A 33 -6.50 3.50 -12.25
CA PHE A 33 -6.91 4.80 -12.81
C PHE A 33 -5.81 5.85 -12.84
N TYR A 34 -4.75 5.68 -12.03
CA TYR A 34 -3.69 6.67 -11.87
C TYR A 34 -2.29 6.13 -12.19
N GLN A 35 -2.20 5.08 -13.01
CA GLN A 35 -0.92 4.53 -13.47
C GLN A 35 0.03 4.10 -12.32
N GLY A 36 -0.53 3.71 -11.17
CA GLY A 36 0.26 3.38 -9.98
C GLY A 36 0.87 4.59 -9.28
N TYR A 37 0.40 5.81 -9.52
CA TYR A 37 0.80 6.99 -8.74
C TYR A 37 0.11 7.03 -7.38
N LEU A 38 0.91 6.80 -6.33
CA LEU A 38 0.48 6.98 -4.95
C LEU A 38 1.09 8.27 -4.37
N PRO A 39 0.29 9.12 -3.70
CA PRO A 39 0.79 10.32 -3.06
C PRO A 39 1.56 9.99 -1.78
N TRP A 40 2.80 10.46 -1.70
CA TRP A 40 3.71 10.15 -0.59
C TRP A 40 3.17 10.54 0.79
N GLN A 41 2.46 11.67 0.88
CA GLN A 41 1.84 12.12 2.13
C GLN A 41 0.79 11.14 2.64
N ASN A 42 0.05 10.49 1.73
CA ASN A 42 -0.96 9.49 2.09
C ASN A 42 -0.32 8.21 2.60
N THR A 43 0.77 7.77 1.94
CA THR A 43 1.53 6.59 2.36
C THR A 43 2.06 6.74 3.78
N LEU A 44 2.68 7.89 4.09
CA LEU A 44 3.16 8.17 5.45
C LEU A 44 2.02 8.25 6.46
N HIS A 45 0.93 8.94 6.11
CA HIS A 45 -0.23 9.06 6.99
C HIS A 45 -0.81 7.68 7.35
N GLN A 46 -0.98 6.80 6.37
CA GLN A 46 -1.47 5.45 6.61
C GLN A 46 -0.47 4.60 7.41
N PHE A 47 0.83 4.75 7.18
CA PHE A 47 1.83 4.02 7.95
C PHE A 47 1.74 4.34 9.45
N PHE A 48 1.72 5.62 9.80
CA PHE A 48 1.62 6.03 11.20
C PHE A 48 0.27 5.70 11.83
N SER A 49 -0.83 5.81 11.07
CA SER A 49 -2.15 5.40 11.57
C SER A 49 -2.19 3.90 11.88
N ALA A 50 -1.65 3.07 10.98
CA ALA A 50 -1.56 1.64 11.20
C ALA A 50 -0.64 1.27 12.37
N LEU A 51 0.50 1.94 12.51
CA LEU A 51 1.43 1.75 13.62
C LEU A 51 0.75 2.01 14.96
N VAL A 52 0.02 3.12 15.09
CA VAL A 52 -0.71 3.47 16.31
C VAL A 52 -1.82 2.46 16.59
N ALA A 53 -2.56 2.01 15.57
CA ALA A 53 -3.60 1.00 15.72
C ALA A 53 -3.06 -0.33 16.25
N LEU A 54 -2.00 -0.84 15.62
CA LEU A 54 -1.37 -2.10 16.00
C LEU A 54 -0.70 -2.00 17.38
N ALA A 55 0.06 -0.93 17.65
CA ALA A 55 0.71 -0.72 18.94
C ALA A 55 -0.29 -0.58 20.10
N SER A 56 -1.50 -0.07 19.82
CA SER A 56 -2.56 0.08 20.83
C SER A 56 -3.37 -1.20 21.08
N GLY A 57 -3.10 -2.27 20.34
CA GLY A 57 -3.81 -3.54 20.40
C GLY A 57 -5.21 -3.50 19.81
N LEU A 58 -5.47 -2.64 18.80
CA LEU A 58 -6.74 -2.73 18.06
C LEU A 58 -6.76 -4.01 17.22
N SER A 59 -7.94 -4.63 17.14
CA SER A 59 -8.19 -5.74 16.22
C SER A 59 -8.28 -5.19 14.78
N ALA A 60 -7.12 -4.94 14.18
CA ALA A 60 -6.98 -4.46 12.82
C ALA A 60 -5.93 -5.30 12.08
N GLY A 61 -6.24 -5.68 10.84
CA GLY A 61 -5.30 -6.39 9.99
C GLY A 61 -4.15 -5.48 9.54
N ARG A 62 -2.93 -6.01 9.55
CA ARG A 62 -1.72 -5.33 9.03
C ARG A 62 -1.59 -5.38 7.50
N GLU A 63 -2.46 -6.14 6.84
CA GLU A 63 -2.41 -6.43 5.39
C GLU A 63 -2.57 -5.16 4.53
N GLY A 64 -3.66 -4.41 4.77
CA GLY A 64 -3.94 -3.16 4.06
C GLY A 64 -2.80 -2.14 4.14
N PRO A 65 -2.34 -1.79 5.34
CA PRO A 65 -1.23 -0.86 5.52
C PRO A 65 0.09 -1.35 4.92
N ALA A 66 0.41 -2.65 5.02
CA ALA A 66 1.63 -3.21 4.46
C ALA A 66 1.64 -3.08 2.92
N VAL A 67 0.55 -3.47 2.27
CA VAL A 67 0.39 -3.35 0.81
C VAL A 67 0.53 -1.90 0.35
N HIS A 68 -0.17 -0.99 1.02
CA HIS A 68 -0.11 0.43 0.66
C HIS A 68 1.28 1.02 0.87
N LEU A 69 1.99 0.64 1.93
CA LEU A 69 3.37 1.08 2.15
C LEU A 69 4.29 0.55 1.04
N GLY A 70 4.19 -0.73 0.70
CA GLY A 70 4.96 -1.34 -0.39
C GLY A 70 4.72 -0.63 -1.73
N ALA A 71 3.45 -0.43 -2.09
CA ALA A 71 3.02 0.30 -3.29
C ALA A 71 3.44 1.77 -3.28
N GLY A 72 3.33 2.44 -2.13
CA GLY A 72 3.65 3.86 -1.99
C GLY A 72 5.14 4.14 -2.10
N VAL A 73 5.97 3.33 -1.44
CA VAL A 73 7.45 3.45 -1.51
C VAL A 73 7.95 3.16 -2.92
N SER A 74 7.47 2.09 -3.55
CA SER A 74 7.82 1.76 -4.94
C SER A 74 7.35 2.83 -5.93
N SER A 75 6.11 3.31 -5.81
CA SER A 75 5.61 4.42 -6.62
C SER A 75 6.47 5.67 -6.46
N TYR A 76 6.83 6.02 -5.23
CA TYR A 76 7.68 7.17 -4.93
C TYR A 76 9.08 7.02 -5.54
N LEU A 77 9.69 5.84 -5.45
CA LEU A 77 10.98 5.56 -6.09
C LEU A 77 10.89 5.68 -7.62
N GLY A 78 9.83 5.16 -8.23
CA GLY A 78 9.61 5.29 -9.67
C GLY A 78 9.44 6.76 -10.12
N GLN A 79 8.75 7.56 -9.31
CA GLN A 79 8.62 9.00 -9.53
C GLN A 79 9.95 9.74 -9.35
N LEU A 80 10.72 9.38 -8.32
CA LEU A 80 12.04 9.96 -8.03
C LEU A 80 13.02 9.76 -9.19
N PHE A 81 13.02 8.56 -9.78
CA PHE A 81 13.82 8.23 -10.96
C PHE A 81 13.19 8.64 -12.30
N LYS A 82 12.02 9.32 -12.27
CA LYS A 82 11.28 9.76 -13.47
C LYS A 82 11.03 8.62 -14.48
N LEU A 83 10.70 7.44 -13.96
CA LEU A 83 10.41 6.28 -14.78
C LEU A 83 9.10 6.46 -15.57
N PRO A 84 8.96 5.82 -16.73
CA PRO A 84 7.71 5.81 -17.47
C PRO A 84 6.61 5.08 -16.68
N ASN A 85 5.35 5.44 -16.97
CA ASN A 85 4.18 4.97 -16.23
C ASN A 85 4.05 3.44 -16.18
N ASN A 86 4.43 2.75 -17.26
CA ASN A 86 4.46 1.28 -17.31
C ASN A 86 5.44 0.69 -16.28
N SER A 87 6.64 1.27 -16.14
CA SER A 87 7.63 0.87 -15.14
C SER A 87 7.17 1.18 -13.71
N ILE A 88 6.50 2.32 -13.50
CA ILE A 88 5.93 2.66 -12.17
C ILE A 88 4.88 1.63 -11.77
N ARG A 89 3.96 1.26 -12.67
CA ARG A 89 2.96 0.20 -12.41
C ARG A 89 3.62 -1.12 -12.04
N LEU A 90 4.62 -1.55 -12.81
CA LEU A 90 5.37 -2.77 -12.52
C LEU A 90 6.03 -2.70 -11.14
N LEU A 91 6.69 -1.58 -10.83
CA LEU A 91 7.37 -1.35 -9.55
C LEU A 91 6.38 -1.37 -8.38
N VAL A 92 5.19 -0.80 -8.54
CA VAL A 92 4.10 -0.85 -7.55
C VAL A 92 3.64 -2.28 -7.27
N GLY A 93 3.50 -3.08 -8.32
CA GLY A 93 3.20 -4.50 -8.19
C GLY A 93 4.28 -5.26 -7.44
N CYS A 94 5.55 -5.08 -7.82
CA CYS A 94 6.70 -5.68 -7.13
C CYS A 94 6.79 -5.23 -5.67
N GLY A 95 6.59 -3.94 -5.38
CA GLY A 95 6.59 -3.40 -4.03
C GLY A 95 5.47 -3.98 -3.17
N THR A 96 4.30 -4.21 -3.75
CA THR A 96 3.19 -4.87 -3.07
C THR A 96 3.51 -6.34 -2.78
N ALA A 97 4.05 -7.07 -3.76
CA ALA A 97 4.47 -8.46 -3.59
C ALA A 97 5.53 -8.60 -2.49
N ALA A 98 6.53 -7.72 -2.49
CA ALA A 98 7.59 -7.68 -1.48
C ALA A 98 7.01 -7.39 -0.08
N ALA A 99 6.07 -6.44 0.04
CA ALA A 99 5.44 -6.11 1.32
C ALA A 99 4.63 -7.29 1.91
N ILE A 100 3.82 -7.98 1.09
CA ILE A 100 3.08 -9.16 1.55
C ILE A 100 4.04 -10.31 1.86
N GLY A 101 5.01 -10.58 0.99
CA GLY A 101 6.01 -11.63 1.19
C GLY A 101 6.78 -11.42 2.49
N ALA A 102 7.21 -10.19 2.78
CA ALA A 102 7.89 -9.84 4.04
C ALA A 102 6.94 -9.89 5.24
N SER A 103 5.69 -9.46 5.07
CA SER A 103 4.69 -9.46 6.13
C SER A 103 4.37 -10.90 6.58
N PHE A 104 4.13 -11.82 5.66
CA PHE A 104 3.68 -13.18 5.97
C PHE A 104 4.79 -14.23 5.95
N ASN A 105 6.02 -13.83 5.62
CA ASN A 105 7.15 -14.74 5.42
C ASN A 105 6.86 -15.80 4.32
N THR A 106 6.08 -15.39 3.31
CA THR A 106 5.58 -16.24 2.22
C THR A 106 5.80 -15.54 0.86
N PRO A 107 7.04 -15.54 0.34
CA PRO A 107 7.38 -14.77 -0.86
C PRO A 107 6.57 -15.19 -2.09
N ILE A 108 6.36 -16.50 -2.28
CA ILE A 108 5.57 -17.03 -3.41
C ILE A 108 4.10 -16.57 -3.32
N ALA A 109 3.50 -16.64 -2.13
CA ALA A 109 2.14 -16.18 -1.92
C ALA A 109 2.01 -14.66 -2.13
N GLY A 110 3.03 -13.89 -1.74
CA GLY A 110 3.05 -12.44 -1.98
C GLY A 110 3.05 -12.07 -3.46
N VAL A 111 3.80 -12.79 -4.29
CA VAL A 111 3.80 -12.59 -5.75
C VAL A 111 2.45 -12.94 -6.35
N ILE A 112 1.87 -14.09 -5.99
CA ILE A 112 0.55 -14.51 -6.46
C ILE A 112 -0.51 -13.49 -6.06
N PHE A 113 -0.49 -13.04 -4.80
CA PHE A 113 -1.40 -12.02 -4.30
C PHE A 113 -1.30 -10.71 -5.10
N ALA A 114 -0.09 -10.24 -5.40
CA ALA A 114 0.07 -9.02 -6.18
C ALA A 114 -0.46 -9.15 -7.61
N MET A 115 -0.21 -10.30 -8.26
CA MET A 115 -0.73 -10.60 -9.59
C MET A 115 -2.26 -10.66 -9.60
N GLU A 116 -2.86 -11.40 -8.68
CA GLU A 116 -4.29 -11.67 -8.66
C GLU A 116 -5.11 -10.48 -8.16
N VAL A 117 -4.69 -9.85 -7.07
CA VAL A 117 -5.50 -8.84 -6.36
C VAL A 117 -5.21 -7.41 -6.83
N ILE A 118 -3.95 -7.09 -7.15
CA ILE A 118 -3.56 -5.72 -7.51
C ILE A 118 -3.58 -5.53 -9.01
N MET A 119 -2.94 -6.43 -9.76
CA MET A 119 -2.86 -6.31 -11.21
C MET A 119 -4.14 -6.80 -11.90
N ALA A 120 -4.87 -7.74 -11.27
CA ALA A 120 -6.06 -8.40 -11.84
C ALA A 120 -5.83 -8.97 -13.26
N GLU A 121 -4.56 -9.17 -13.63
CA GLU A 121 -4.09 -9.61 -14.94
C GLU A 121 -2.91 -10.56 -14.74
N TYR A 122 -2.98 -11.76 -15.31
CA TYR A 122 -1.83 -12.67 -15.41
C TYR A 122 -0.99 -12.27 -16.63
N THR A 123 -0.24 -11.17 -16.56
CA THR A 123 0.68 -10.82 -17.66
C THR A 123 1.88 -11.77 -17.65
N LEU A 124 1.94 -12.64 -18.67
CA LEU A 124 3.01 -13.65 -18.87
C LEU A 124 4.43 -13.07 -18.91
N VAL A 125 4.57 -11.76 -19.12
CA VAL A 125 5.86 -11.03 -19.12
C VAL A 125 6.59 -11.14 -17.77
N GLY A 126 5.92 -11.54 -16.69
CA GLY A 126 6.57 -11.79 -15.38
C GLY A 126 7.22 -13.16 -15.22
N PHE A 127 6.99 -14.10 -16.14
CA PHE A 127 7.49 -15.49 -16.06
C PHE A 127 8.52 -15.84 -17.14
N THR A 128 8.86 -14.89 -18.02
CA THR A 128 9.86 -15.02 -19.09
C THR A 128 10.93 -13.96 -18.93
#